data_AF-A0A1Y4TEF2-F1
#
_entry.id   AF-A0A1Y4TEF2-F1
#
_cell.length_a   1.000
_cell.length_b   1.000
_cell.length_c   1.000
_cell.angle_alpha   90.00
_cell.angle_beta   90.00
_cell.angle_gamma   90.00
#
_symmetry.space_group_name_H-M   'P 1'
#
loop_
_entity.id
_entity.type
_entity.pdbx_description
1 polymer ?
#
loop_
_entity_poly.entity_id
_entity_poly.type
_entity_poly.pdbx_seq_one_letter_code
_entity_poly.pdbx_strand_id
1 'polypeptide(L)'
;MERTIEQQLAAGDRALSWTVGVSMEPLLHARKSTVVLEPPKGPLKRGDVVLYRRPAGEYVLHRIVKVLDGAYRIRGDNCYRSEKVPAGWVIGVMTGFYQDERDTYTSCDSPAYRKYVKTVPLRYTALWLRAFPGRVYRKLQRIVNRRRGEGI
;
A
#
# COMPACT_ATOMS: atom_id res chain seq x y z
N MET A 1 23.51 2.16 -19.53
CA MET A 1 23.28 1.77 -18.12
C MET A 1 21.95 2.33 -17.70
N GLU A 2 20.93 1.48 -17.55
CA GLU A 2 19.66 1.89 -16.96
C GLU A 2 19.88 2.16 -15.46
N ARG A 3 19.56 3.37 -15.00
CA ARG A 3 19.63 3.72 -13.57
C ARG A 3 18.53 2.97 -12.83
N THR A 4 18.86 2.34 -11.71
CA THR A 4 17.84 1.73 -10.83
C THR A 4 16.92 2.82 -10.25
N ILE A 5 15.66 2.48 -9.93
CA ILE A 5 14.68 3.40 -9.33
C ILE A 5 15.28 4.15 -8.13
N GLU A 6 16.02 3.46 -7.27
CA GLU A 6 16.70 4.06 -6.12
C GLU A 6 17.74 5.11 -6.54
N GLN A 7 18.50 4.87 -7.60
CA GLN A 7 19.50 5.82 -8.10
C GLN A 7 18.86 7.05 -8.71
N GLN A 8 17.73 6.89 -9.41
CA GLN A 8 16.95 8.01 -9.95
C GLN A 8 16.42 8.88 -8.80
N LEU A 9 15.78 8.26 -7.80
CA LEU A 9 15.24 8.98 -6.65
C LEU A 9 16.34 9.62 -5.79
N ALA A 10 17.48 8.94 -5.61
CA ALA A 10 18.63 9.50 -4.90
C ALA A 10 19.29 10.67 -5.64
N ALA A 11 19.26 10.67 -6.98
CA ALA A 11 19.74 11.78 -7.80
C ALA A 11 18.79 12.99 -7.79
N GLY A 12 17.61 12.86 -7.17
CA GLY A 12 16.59 13.90 -7.16
C GLY A 12 15.63 13.84 -8.37
N ASP A 13 15.79 12.84 -9.24
CA ASP A 13 14.99 12.67 -10.44
C ASP A 13 13.64 12.00 -10.13
N ARG A 14 12.68 12.19 -11.03
CA ARG A 14 11.42 11.42 -11.02
C ARG A 14 11.67 10.00 -11.51
N ALA A 15 11.08 9.03 -10.85
CA ALA A 15 11.10 7.64 -11.28
C ALA A 15 9.69 7.16 -11.68
N LEU A 16 9.61 6.37 -12.73
CA LEU A 16 8.40 5.68 -13.14
C LEU A 16 8.49 4.22 -12.72
N SER A 17 7.43 3.70 -12.11
CA SER A 17 7.37 2.28 -11.74
C SER A 17 6.02 1.68 -12.09
N TRP A 18 6.04 0.47 -12.63
CA TRP A 18 4.83 -0.33 -12.81
C TRP A 18 4.35 -0.87 -11.47
N THR A 19 3.03 -0.91 -11.31
CA THR A 19 2.43 -1.54 -10.13
C THR A 19 2.34 -3.05 -10.30
N VAL A 20 2.69 -3.79 -9.25
CA VAL A 20 2.59 -5.25 -9.21
C VAL A 20 1.74 -5.66 -8.02
N GLY A 21 0.81 -6.58 -8.26
CA GLY A 21 -0.10 -7.09 -7.25
C GLY A 21 -1.34 -6.22 -7.04
N VAL A 22 -2.30 -6.78 -6.29
CA VAL A 22 -3.65 -6.24 -6.12
C VAL A 22 -3.80 -5.34 -4.88
N SER A 23 -2.70 -5.10 -4.16
CA SER A 23 -2.75 -4.49 -2.82
C SER A 23 -3.22 -3.04 -2.81
N MET A 24 -3.06 -2.35 -3.94
CA MET A 24 -3.46 -0.96 -4.15
C MET A 24 -4.75 -0.82 -4.98
N GLU A 25 -5.46 -1.93 -5.23
CA GLU A 25 -6.76 -1.88 -5.89
C GLU A 25 -7.79 -1.15 -5.02
N PRO A 26 -8.72 -0.39 -5.63
CA PRO A 26 -9.01 -0.29 -7.06
C PRO A 26 -8.27 0.88 -7.74
N LEU A 27 -7.41 1.59 -7.01
CA LEU A 27 -6.76 2.79 -7.54
C LEU A 27 -5.74 2.41 -8.60
N LEU A 28 -4.91 1.41 -8.28
CA LEU A 28 -3.82 0.96 -9.14
C LEU A 28 -4.03 -0.51 -9.47
N HIS A 29 -4.10 -0.82 -10.76
CA HIS A 29 -4.30 -2.16 -11.27
C HIS A 29 -2.96 -2.77 -11.69
N ALA A 30 -2.73 -4.00 -11.22
CA ALA A 30 -1.51 -4.75 -11.47
C ALA A 30 -1.17 -4.79 -12.96
N ARG A 31 0.08 -4.43 -13.31
CA ARG A 31 0.64 -4.42 -14.67
C ARG A 31 -0.07 -3.52 -15.67
N LYS A 32 -1.02 -2.68 -15.24
CA LYS A 32 -1.70 -1.70 -16.10
C LYS A 32 -1.50 -0.27 -15.63
N SER A 33 -1.25 -0.08 -14.34
CA SER A 33 -1.03 1.25 -13.77
C SER A 33 0.45 1.54 -13.56
N THR A 34 0.86 2.75 -13.93
CA THR A 34 2.22 3.29 -13.78
C THR A 34 2.18 4.42 -12.75
N VAL A 35 3.05 4.36 -11.74
CA VAL A 35 3.16 5.41 -10.73
C VAL A 35 4.35 6.32 -11.01
N VAL A 36 4.15 7.60 -10.72
CA VAL A 36 5.20 8.63 -10.76
C VAL A 36 5.66 8.87 -9.33
N LEU A 37 6.94 8.62 -9.10
CA LEU A 37 7.59 8.72 -7.81
C LEU A 37 8.55 9.90 -7.79
N GLU A 38 8.54 10.63 -6.68
CA GLU A 38 9.52 11.66 -6.37
C GLU A 38 10.26 11.31 -5.08
N PRO A 39 11.50 11.83 -4.91
CA PRO A 39 12.18 11.76 -3.63
C PRO A 39 11.35 12.42 -2.52
N PRO A 40 11.38 11.89 -1.28
CA PRO A 40 10.66 12.48 -0.16
C PRO A 40 11.26 13.86 0.20
N LYS A 41 10.50 14.94 -0.05
CA LYS A 41 10.91 16.34 0.21
C LYS A 41 10.59 16.82 1.63
N GLY A 42 10.76 15.95 2.63
CA GLY A 42 10.49 16.25 4.03
C GLY A 42 9.59 15.24 4.75
N PRO A 43 9.02 15.58 5.91
CA PRO A 43 8.18 14.67 6.69
C PRO A 43 6.91 14.32 5.91
N LEU A 44 6.73 13.03 5.65
CA LEU A 44 5.57 12.50 4.95
C LEU A 44 4.33 12.54 5.84
N LYS A 45 3.18 12.80 5.24
CA LYS A 45 1.91 12.98 5.94
C LYS A 45 0.98 11.79 5.77
N ARG A 46 -0.04 11.74 6.63
CA ARG A 46 -1.12 10.77 6.49
C ARG A 46 -1.82 10.95 5.14
N GLY A 47 -2.01 9.85 4.43
CA GLY A 47 -2.65 9.81 3.12
C GLY A 47 -1.68 9.68 1.96
N ASP A 48 -0.40 10.01 2.14
CA ASP A 48 0.61 9.86 1.10
C ASP A 48 0.81 8.37 0.76
N VAL A 49 1.04 8.08 -0.52
CA VAL A 49 1.40 6.74 -0.98
C VAL A 49 2.91 6.71 -1.17
N VAL A 50 3.56 5.76 -0.52
CA VAL A 50 5.01 5.69 -0.44
C VAL A 50 5.52 4.37 -0.99
N LEU A 51 6.63 4.45 -1.71
CA LEU A 51 7.42 3.30 -2.11
C LEU A 51 8.51 3.11 -1.05
N TYR A 52 8.59 1.90 -0.50
CA TYR A 52 9.64 1.51 0.42
C TYR A 52 10.20 0.15 0.03
N ARG A 53 11.45 -0.10 0.44
CA ARG A 53 12.12 -1.39 0.22
C ARG A 53 12.19 -2.15 1.54
N ARG A 54 11.74 -3.40 1.53
CA ARG A 54 11.91 -4.31 2.68
C ARG A 54 13.38 -4.74 2.81
N PRO A 55 13.82 -5.17 4.01
CA PRO A 55 15.13 -5.80 4.20
C PRO A 55 15.34 -7.03 3.29
N ALA A 56 14.26 -7.74 2.95
CA ALA A 56 14.27 -8.85 2.00
C ALA A 56 14.47 -8.43 0.54
N GLY A 57 14.54 -7.12 0.23
CA GLY A 57 14.78 -6.59 -1.10
C GLY A 57 13.52 -6.24 -1.90
N GLU A 58 12.34 -6.59 -1.42
CA GLU A 58 11.07 -6.34 -2.10
C GLU A 58 10.66 -4.86 -2.07
N TYR A 59 10.22 -4.35 -3.21
CA TYR A 59 9.61 -3.02 -3.32
C TYR A 59 8.11 -3.10 -3.06
N VAL A 60 7.62 -2.26 -2.16
CA VAL A 60 6.21 -2.23 -1.79
C VAL A 60 5.69 -0.80 -1.78
N LEU A 61 4.54 -0.61 -2.43
CA LEU A 61 3.85 0.67 -2.54
C LEU A 61 2.59 0.65 -1.69
N HIS A 62 2.51 1.44 -0.62
CA HIS A 62 1.34 1.49 0.27
C HIS A 62 1.06 2.91 0.76
N ARG A 63 -0.14 3.11 1.33
CA ARG A 63 -0.58 4.39 1.86
C ARG A 63 -0.25 4.55 3.34
N ILE A 64 0.25 5.72 3.74
CA ILE A 64 0.41 6.09 5.15
C ILE A 64 -0.96 6.30 5.78
N VAL A 65 -1.30 5.45 6.74
CA VAL A 65 -2.53 5.55 7.54
C VAL A 65 -2.29 6.36 8.82
N LYS A 66 -1.08 6.30 9.38
CA LYS A 66 -0.68 7.06 10.57
C LYS A 66 0.83 7.33 10.56
N VAL A 67 1.22 8.55 10.91
CA VAL A 67 2.60 8.93 11.16
C VAL A 67 2.95 8.58 12.61
N LEU A 68 4.09 7.95 12.83
CA LEU A 68 4.66 7.62 14.14
C LEU A 68 6.02 8.32 14.26
N ASP A 69 6.56 8.38 15.47
CA ASP A 69 7.92 8.87 15.66
C ASP A 69 8.94 7.89 15.03
N GLY A 70 9.73 8.37 14.08
CA GLY A 70 10.71 7.58 13.30
C GLY A 70 10.13 6.49 12.38
N ALA A 71 8.80 6.37 12.24
CA ALA A 71 8.17 5.31 11.47
C ALA A 71 6.80 5.71 10.91
N TYR A 72 6.30 4.92 9.95
CA TYR A 72 4.98 5.06 9.37
C TYR A 72 4.17 3.80 9.56
N ARG A 73 2.89 3.96 9.88
CA ARG A 73 1.92 2.88 9.77
C ARG A 73 1.30 2.94 8.38
N ILE A 74 1.63 1.97 7.56
CA ILE A 74 1.25 1.91 6.15
C ILE A 74 0.30 0.75 5.89
N ARG A 75 -0.49 0.85 4.82
CA ARG A 75 -1.47 -0.15 4.41
C ARG A 75 -1.80 0.00 2.93
N GLY A 76 -1.99 -1.12 2.23
CA GLY A 76 -2.53 -1.13 0.88
C GLY A 76 -4.04 -0.84 0.86
N ASP A 77 -4.53 -0.17 -0.18
CA ASP A 77 -5.94 0.21 -0.30
C ASP A 77 -6.91 -1.00 -0.35
N ASN A 78 -6.43 -2.16 -0.80
CA ASN A 78 -7.17 -3.43 -0.81
C ASN A 78 -6.80 -4.37 0.35
N CYS A 79 -6.04 -3.89 1.34
CA CYS A 79 -5.53 -4.70 2.44
C CYS A 79 -6.15 -4.30 3.77
N TYR A 80 -6.54 -5.27 4.60
CA TYR A 80 -7.01 -4.99 5.96
C TYR A 80 -5.87 -4.96 7.00
N ARG A 81 -4.69 -5.50 6.68
CA ARG A 81 -3.52 -5.50 7.58
C ARG A 81 -2.72 -4.21 7.39
N SER A 82 -2.20 -3.68 8.48
CA SER A 82 -1.26 -2.56 8.45
C SER A 82 0.12 -3.03 8.86
N GLU A 83 1.14 -2.38 8.34
CA GLU A 83 2.53 -2.63 8.64
C GLU A 83 3.18 -1.39 9.25
N LYS A 84 4.16 -1.60 10.13
CA LYS A 84 5.02 -0.54 10.67
C LYS A 84 6.30 -0.53 9.86
N VAL A 85 6.56 0.57 9.16
CA VAL A 85 7.75 0.75 8.32
C VAL A 85 8.60 1.90 8.86
N PRO A 86 9.89 1.68 9.15
CA PRO A 86 10.81 2.75 9.51
C PRO A 86 10.88 3.83 8.43
N ALA A 87 11.01 5.10 8.82
CA ALA A 87 11.08 6.20 7.85
C ALA A 87 12.24 6.05 6.87
N GLY A 88 13.38 5.51 7.32
CA GLY A 88 14.56 5.27 6.48
C GLY A 88 14.42 4.18 5.42
N TRP A 89 13.34 3.38 5.42
CA TRP A 89 13.09 2.41 4.34
C TRP A 89 12.34 3.03 3.16
N VAL A 90 11.76 4.21 3.36
CA VAL A 90 11.02 4.92 2.32
C VAL A 90 12.00 5.51 1.32
N ILE A 91 11.86 5.13 0.06
CA ILE A 91 12.72 5.58 -1.03
C ILE A 91 12.05 6.64 -1.90
N GLY A 92 10.72 6.68 -1.93
CA GLY A 92 9.98 7.64 -2.75
C GLY A 92 8.54 7.83 -2.32
N VAL A 93 7.96 8.95 -2.75
CA VAL A 93 6.55 9.28 -2.58
C VAL A 93 5.87 9.38 -3.94
N MET A 94 4.68 8.82 -4.06
CA MET A 94 3.88 8.90 -5.28
C MET A 94 3.25 10.28 -5.39
N THR A 95 3.58 11.01 -6.46
CA THR A 95 3.01 12.33 -6.76
C THR A 95 1.90 12.26 -7.81
N GLY A 96 1.88 11.20 -8.61
CA GLY A 96 0.80 10.93 -9.56
C GLY A 96 0.89 9.53 -10.15
N PHE A 97 -0.04 9.21 -11.03
CA PHE A 97 -0.12 7.91 -11.67
C PHE A 97 -0.89 7.98 -12.99
N TYR A 98 -0.63 7.00 -13.84
CA TYR A 98 -1.38 6.67 -15.05
C TYR A 98 -2.18 5.40 -14.76
N GLN A 99 -3.49 5.46 -14.91
CA GLN A 99 -4.39 4.35 -14.61
C GLN A 99 -4.70 3.56 -15.89
N ASP A 100 -4.65 2.23 -15.82
CA ASP A 100 -5.12 1.33 -16.89
C ASP A 100 -4.55 1.61 -18.29
N GLU A 101 -3.25 1.83 -18.39
CA GLU A 101 -2.54 2.12 -19.65
C GLU A 101 -3.08 3.38 -20.36
N ARG A 102 -3.86 4.22 -19.66
CA ARG A 102 -4.34 5.48 -20.20
C ARG A 102 -3.23 6.52 -20.15
N ASP A 103 -3.18 7.36 -21.18
CA ASP A 103 -2.29 8.54 -21.25
C ASP A 103 -2.74 9.69 -20.34
N THR A 104 -3.79 9.50 -19.53
CA THR A 104 -4.29 10.51 -18.60
C THR A 104 -3.51 10.47 -17.29
N TYR A 105 -2.62 11.45 -17.10
CA TYR A 105 -1.93 11.66 -15.84
C TYR A 105 -2.89 12.15 -14.75
N THR A 106 -2.99 11.40 -13.65
CA THR A 106 -3.73 11.81 -12.45
C THR A 106 -2.77 12.23 -11.35
N SER A 107 -2.82 13.52 -10.99
CA SER A 107 -2.06 14.03 -9.84
C SER A 107 -2.70 13.60 -8.52
N CYS A 108 -1.86 13.30 -7.51
CA CYS A 108 -2.30 13.06 -6.14
C CYS A 108 -2.88 14.33 -5.46
N ASP A 109 -2.68 15.50 -6.03
CA ASP A 109 -3.32 16.74 -5.56
C ASP A 109 -4.70 17.00 -6.17
N SER A 110 -5.12 16.18 -7.15
CA SER A 110 -6.40 16.37 -7.82
C SER A 110 -7.59 16.22 -6.84
N PRO A 111 -8.68 16.98 -7.02
CA PRO A 111 -9.89 16.83 -6.23
C PRO A 111 -10.48 15.41 -6.28
N ALA A 112 -10.40 14.77 -7.45
CA ALA A 112 -10.85 13.39 -7.66
C ALA A 112 -10.07 12.41 -6.77
N TYR A 113 -8.74 12.52 -6.73
CA TYR A 113 -7.90 11.72 -5.86
C TYR A 113 -8.22 11.96 -4.38
N ARG A 114 -8.34 13.22 -3.96
CA ARG A 114 -8.68 13.56 -2.57
C ARG A 114 -10.03 13.00 -2.15
N LYS A 115 -11.02 13.00 -3.04
CA LYS A 115 -12.33 12.35 -2.82
C LYS A 115 -12.17 10.84 -2.65
N TYR A 116 -11.38 10.19 -3.50
CA TYR A 116 -11.05 8.76 -3.35
C TYR A 116 -10.38 8.46 -2.00
N VAL A 117 -9.37 9.22 -1.59
CA VAL A 117 -8.68 8.99 -0.30
C VAL A 117 -9.63 9.06 0.89
N LYS A 118 -10.67 9.90 0.83
CA LYS A 118 -11.72 9.97 1.86
C LYS A 118 -12.59 8.70 1.94
N THR A 119 -12.73 7.93 0.86
CA THR A 119 -13.51 6.68 0.86
C THR A 119 -12.69 5.47 1.30
N VAL A 120 -11.35 5.55 1.25
CA VAL A 120 -10.44 4.47 1.65
C VAL A 120 -10.69 3.95 3.09
N PRO A 121 -10.89 4.79 4.13
CA PRO A 121 -11.22 4.32 5.47
C PRO A 121 -12.49 3.45 5.54
N LEU A 122 -13.53 3.81 4.78
CA LEU A 122 -14.77 3.01 4.68
C LEU A 122 -14.50 1.65 4.03
N ARG A 123 -13.57 1.62 3.06
CA ARG A 123 -13.16 0.37 2.44
C ARG A 123 -12.41 -0.52 3.43
N TYR A 124 -11.55 0.04 4.28
CA TYR A 124 -10.86 -0.71 5.32
C TYR A 124 -11.82 -1.34 6.32
N THR A 125 -12.87 -0.62 6.74
CA THR A 125 -13.88 -1.18 7.65
C THR A 125 -14.67 -2.30 6.98
N ALA A 126 -15.07 -2.14 5.73
CA ALA A 126 -15.75 -3.19 4.95
C ALA A 126 -14.90 -4.45 4.79
N LEU A 127 -13.62 -4.31 4.43
CA LEU A 127 -12.68 -5.44 4.31
C LEU A 127 -12.46 -6.16 5.65
N TRP A 128 -12.37 -5.41 6.75
CA TRP A 128 -12.25 -5.98 8.09
C TRP A 128 -13.49 -6.78 8.49
N LEU A 129 -14.69 -6.24 8.24
CA LEU A 129 -15.97 -6.91 8.49
C LEU A 129 -16.08 -8.21 7.68
N ARG A 130 -15.71 -8.19 6.39
CA ARG A 130 -15.71 -9.41 5.55
C ARG A 130 -14.74 -10.48 6.05
N ALA A 131 -13.61 -10.06 6.61
CA ALA A 131 -12.61 -10.99 7.15
C ALA A 131 -12.98 -11.57 8.53
N PHE A 132 -13.95 -10.99 9.23
CA PHE A 132 -14.32 -11.37 10.58
C PHE A 132 -15.02 -12.74 10.68
N PRO A 133 -16.06 -13.06 9.88
CA PRO A 133 -16.73 -14.37 9.89
C PRO A 133 -15.78 -15.54 9.64
N GLY A 134 -14.88 -15.39 8.67
CA GLY A 134 -13.90 -16.43 8.34
C GLY A 134 -12.88 -16.71 9.44
N ARG A 135 -12.66 -15.80 10.40
CA ARG A 135 -11.85 -16.07 11.59
C ARG A 135 -12.63 -16.82 12.66
N VAL A 136 -13.87 -16.39 12.91
CA VAL A 136 -14.76 -17.05 13.87
C VAL A 136 -14.98 -18.50 13.45
N TYR A 137 -15.31 -18.74 12.18
CA TYR A 137 -15.48 -20.08 11.62
C TYR A 137 -14.23 -20.94 11.79
N ARG A 138 -13.05 -20.46 11.40
CA ARG A 138 -11.78 -21.21 11.55
C ARG A 138 -11.42 -21.48 13.01
N LYS A 139 -11.74 -20.57 13.94
CA LYS A 139 -11.50 -20.76 15.38
C LYS A 139 -12.45 -21.80 15.96
N LEU A 140 -13.73 -21.75 15.59
CA LEU A 140 -14.73 -22.75 15.98
C LEU A 140 -14.38 -24.13 15.45
N GLN A 141 -13.98 -24.24 14.17
CA GLN A 141 -13.54 -25.52 13.61
C GLN A 141 -12.32 -26.11 14.31
N ARG A 142 -11.36 -25.29 14.75
CA ARG A 142 -10.22 -25.77 15.56
C ARG A 142 -10.67 -26.31 16.92
N ILE A 143 -11.63 -25.66 17.57
CA ILE A 143 -12.19 -26.13 18.85
C ILE A 143 -12.95 -27.45 18.65
N VAL A 144 -13.77 -27.55 17.60
CA VAL A 144 -14.52 -28.76 17.25
C VAL A 144 -13.58 -29.92 16.91
N ASN A 145 -12.55 -29.70 16.10
CA ASN A 145 -11.57 -30.73 15.76
C ASN A 145 -10.72 -31.18 16.96
N ARG A 146 -10.43 -30.27 17.90
CA ARG A 146 -9.72 -30.64 19.15
C ARG A 146 -10.56 -31.55 20.04
N ARG A 147 -11.87 -31.26 20.18
CA ARG A 147 -12.80 -32.13 20.94
C ARG A 147 -13.04 -33.49 20.29
N ARG A 148 -12.92 -33.58 18.95
CA ARG A 148 -13.02 -34.85 18.21
C ARG A 148 -11.78 -35.74 18.33
N GLY A 149 -10.62 -35.18 18.66
CA GLY A 149 -9.37 -35.93 18.83
C GLY A 149 -9.10 -36.44 20.25
N GLU A 150 -9.85 -35.96 21.25
CA GLU A 150 -9.74 -36.37 22.67
C GLU A 150 -10.73 -37.50 23.04
N GLY A 151 -11.45 -38.07 22.06
CA GLY A 151 -12.47 -39.10 22.25
C GLY A 151 -12.17 -40.44 21.57
N ILE A 152 -10.89 -40.75 21.30
CA ILE A 152 -10.40 -42.07 20.86
C ILE A 152 -9.41 -42.56 21.92
#